data_AF-A0A1J4X1B9-F1
#
_entry.id   AF-A0A1J4X1B9-F1
#
_cell.length_a   1.000
_cell.length_b   1.000
_cell.length_c   1.000
_cell.angle_alpha   90.00
_cell.angle_beta   90.00
_cell.angle_gamma   90.00
#
_symmetry.space_group_name_H-M   'P 1'
#
loop_
_entity.id
_entity.type
_entity.pdbx_description
1 polymer ?
#
loop_
_entity_poly.entity_id
_entity_poly.type
_entity_poly.pdbx_seq_one_letter_code
_entity_poly.pdbx_strand_id
1 'polypeptide(L)'
;MRISYRSRQFLRVLFFSGICVTAAFLIGIQSAGEVQPIALIEAGSVSQRGDLTGDGSTDVQDVITILEVVQGYRQATPDQLLADPNQDGTLTIDDALRILRTLP
;
A
#
# COMPACT_ATOMS: atom_id res chain seq x y z
N MET A 1 -15.69 53.77 -37.23
CA MET A 1 -14.67 53.03 -36.45
C MET A 1 -14.63 51.58 -36.94
N ARG A 2 -13.74 51.25 -37.89
CA ARG A 2 -13.66 49.92 -38.53
C ARG A 2 -12.94 48.95 -37.60
N ILE A 3 -13.69 48.18 -36.82
CA ILE A 3 -13.14 47.02 -36.10
C ILE A 3 -12.74 45.99 -37.17
N SER A 4 -11.45 45.92 -37.47
CA SER A 4 -10.88 45.01 -38.46
C SER A 4 -11.23 43.56 -38.13
N TYR A 5 -11.65 42.79 -39.15
CA TYR A 5 -12.10 41.40 -39.05
C TYR A 5 -11.14 40.51 -38.22
N ARG A 6 -9.84 40.83 -38.29
CA ARG A 6 -8.74 40.19 -37.56
C ARG A 6 -8.86 40.32 -36.04
N SER A 7 -9.41 41.42 -35.52
CA SER A 7 -9.61 41.67 -34.09
C SER A 7 -10.76 40.81 -33.52
N ARG A 8 -11.82 40.58 -34.29
CA ARG A 8 -12.93 39.70 -33.88
C ARG A 8 -12.52 38.23 -33.85
N GLN A 9 -11.67 37.80 -34.79
CA GLN A 9 -11.10 36.46 -34.81
C GLN A 9 -10.12 36.26 -33.64
N PHE A 10 -9.26 37.24 -33.39
CA PHE A 10 -8.35 37.21 -32.24
C PHE A 10 -9.09 37.14 -30.90
N LEU A 11 -10.16 37.93 -30.74
CA LEU A 11 -11.01 37.87 -29.55
C LEU A 11 -11.64 36.48 -29.37
N ARG A 12 -12.15 35.87 -30.46
CA ARG A 12 -12.71 34.51 -30.41
C ARG A 12 -11.68 33.46 -29.98
N VAL A 13 -10.45 33.54 -30.50
CA VAL A 13 -9.36 32.61 -30.13
C VAL A 13 -9.01 32.76 -28.65
N LEU A 14 -8.96 33.98 -28.12
CA LEU A 14 -8.75 34.20 -26.68
C LEU A 14 -9.87 33.61 -25.83
N PHE A 15 -11.13 33.77 -26.25
CA PHE A 15 -12.27 33.14 -25.56
C PHE A 15 -12.19 31.61 -25.57
N PHE A 16 -11.91 30.99 -26.72
CA PHE A 16 -11.79 29.54 -26.83
C PHE A 16 -10.60 28.99 -26.02
N SER A 17 -9.46 29.70 -26.02
CA SER A 17 -8.30 29.34 -25.19
C SER A 17 -8.63 29.41 -23.70
N GLY A 18 -9.34 30.46 -23.26
CA GLY A 18 -9.75 30.60 -21.87
C GLY A 18 -10.67 29.47 -21.42
N ILE A 19 -11.68 29.14 -22.23
CA ILE A 19 -12.60 28.03 -21.97
C ILE A 19 -11.87 26.68 -21.93
N CYS A 20 -10.90 26.47 -22.82
CA CYS A 20 -10.14 25.23 -22.87
C CYS A 20 -9.29 25.02 -21.60
N VAL A 21 -8.60 26.06 -21.14
CA VAL A 21 -7.77 26.00 -19.92
C VAL A 21 -8.64 25.74 -18.68
N THR A 22 -9.77 26.41 -18.55
CA THR A 22 -10.67 26.21 -17.40
C THR A 22 -11.31 24.82 -17.41
N ALA A 23 -11.69 24.31 -18.58
CA ALA A 23 -12.24 22.97 -18.72
C ALA A 23 -11.21 21.88 -18.37
N ALA A 24 -9.96 22.02 -18.83
CA ALA A 24 -8.89 21.07 -18.50
C ALA A 24 -8.62 21.04 -16.98
N PHE A 25 -8.66 22.19 -16.32
CA PHE A 25 -8.46 22.28 -14.87
C PHE A 25 -9.62 21.66 -14.08
N LEU A 26 -10.87 21.88 -14.50
CA LEU A 26 -12.05 21.29 -13.86
C LEU A 26 -12.09 19.76 -14.01
N ILE A 27 -11.76 19.23 -15.19
CA ILE A 27 -11.68 17.79 -15.44
C ILE A 27 -10.54 17.18 -14.61
N GLY A 28 -9.38 17.84 -14.53
CA GLY A 28 -8.26 17.41 -13.70
C GLY A 28 -8.61 17.34 -12.21
N ILE A 29 -9.31 18.35 -11.68
CA ILE A 29 -9.77 18.35 -10.27
C ILE A 29 -10.77 17.22 -10.01
N GLN A 30 -11.74 16.97 -10.91
CA GLN A 30 -12.67 15.85 -10.76
C GLN A 30 -11.94 14.50 -10.83
N SER A 31 -10.94 14.36 -11.71
CA SER A 31 -10.14 13.12 -11.80
C SER A 31 -9.23 12.88 -10.60
N ALA A 32 -8.84 13.92 -9.86
CA ALA A 32 -8.03 13.80 -8.66
C ALA A 32 -8.87 13.55 -7.38
N GLY A 33 -10.20 13.64 -7.48
CA GLY A 33 -11.13 13.60 -6.35
C GLY A 33 -11.61 12.21 -5.93
N GLU A 34 -11.22 11.14 -6.63
CA GLU A 34 -11.64 9.77 -6.32
C GLU A 34 -10.46 8.84 -6.09
N VAL A 35 -9.46 9.32 -5.34
CA VAL A 35 -8.67 8.41 -4.53
C VAL A 35 -9.46 8.27 -3.25
N GLN A 36 -10.34 7.27 -3.17
CA GLN A 36 -10.77 6.82 -1.86
C GLN A 36 -9.45 6.44 -1.15
N PRO A 37 -9.02 7.15 -0.09
CA PRO A 37 -8.04 6.52 0.79
C PRO A 37 -8.73 5.23 1.19
N ILE A 38 -8.10 4.08 0.90
CA ILE A 38 -8.57 2.83 1.47
C ILE A 38 -8.72 3.13 2.94
N ALA A 39 -9.98 3.18 3.38
CA ALA A 39 -10.32 3.50 4.73
C ALA A 39 -9.54 2.48 5.55
N LEU A 40 -8.57 2.98 6.31
CA LEU A 40 -8.26 2.47 7.62
C LEU A 40 -8.42 0.93 7.68
N ILE A 41 -7.59 0.18 6.95
CA ILE A 41 -7.40 -1.22 7.31
C ILE A 41 -6.63 -1.14 8.63
N GLU A 42 -7.43 -1.12 9.70
CA GLU A 42 -7.17 -1.85 10.91
C GLU A 42 -5.84 -1.47 11.61
N ALA A 43 -5.94 -0.56 12.56
CA ALA A 43 -5.03 -0.51 13.71
C ALA A 43 -5.23 -1.78 14.58
N GLY A 44 -4.99 -2.94 13.96
CA GLY A 44 -5.22 -4.30 14.45
C GLY A 44 -4.61 -5.38 13.53
N SER A 45 -4.30 -5.06 12.27
CA SER A 45 -3.32 -5.83 11.47
C SER A 45 -1.98 -5.12 11.48
N VAL A 46 -1.46 -4.84 12.68
CA VAL A 46 -0.02 -4.91 12.82
C VAL A 46 0.28 -6.38 12.55
N SER A 47 0.67 -6.73 11.32
CA SER A 47 1.38 -7.97 11.07
C SER A 47 2.59 -7.88 11.99
N GLN A 48 2.41 -8.46 13.18
CA GLN A 48 3.34 -8.30 14.26
C GLN A 48 4.50 -9.20 13.88
N ARG A 49 5.71 -8.64 13.86
CA ARG A 49 6.89 -9.42 13.46
C ARG A 49 6.98 -10.62 14.40
N GLY A 50 6.96 -11.83 13.84
CA GLY A 50 6.89 -13.08 14.59
C GLY A 50 5.51 -13.68 14.80
N ASP A 51 4.42 -13.02 14.39
CA ASP A 51 3.07 -13.60 14.32
C ASP A 51 2.88 -14.29 12.95
N LEU A 52 3.02 -15.60 12.94
CA LEU A 52 2.95 -16.45 11.75
C LEU A 52 1.61 -17.18 11.64
N THR A 53 0.83 -17.23 12.72
CA THR A 53 -0.53 -17.75 12.76
C THR A 53 -1.56 -16.69 12.35
N GLY A 54 -1.22 -15.40 12.43
CA GLY A 54 -2.08 -14.27 12.13
C GLY A 54 -3.13 -14.01 13.22
N ASP A 55 -2.87 -14.46 14.45
CA ASP A 55 -3.80 -14.32 15.58
C ASP A 55 -3.60 -13.04 16.40
N GLY A 56 -2.60 -12.23 16.04
CA GLY A 56 -2.26 -10.97 16.70
C GLY A 56 -1.46 -11.16 17.99
N SER A 57 -1.02 -12.37 18.30
CA SER A 57 -0.10 -12.71 19.38
C SER A 57 1.20 -13.26 18.81
N THR A 58 2.26 -13.22 19.61
CA THR A 58 3.52 -13.90 19.28
C THR A 58 3.78 -14.90 20.38
N ASP A 59 3.53 -16.19 20.10
CA ASP A 59 3.57 -17.26 21.07
C ASP A 59 4.29 -18.53 20.57
N VAL A 60 4.17 -19.63 21.33
CA VAL A 60 4.83 -20.91 20.98
C VAL A 60 4.24 -21.52 19.71
N GLN A 61 3.00 -21.21 19.35
CA GLN A 61 2.36 -21.70 18.13
C GLN A 61 3.05 -21.14 16.88
N ASP A 62 3.52 -19.89 16.92
CA ASP A 62 4.35 -19.30 15.87
C ASP A 62 5.68 -20.03 15.73
N VAL A 63 6.30 -20.37 16.85
CA VAL A 63 7.56 -21.12 16.89
C VAL A 63 7.41 -22.49 16.24
N ILE A 64 6.34 -23.22 16.57
CA ILE A 64 6.03 -24.51 15.94
C ILE A 64 5.84 -24.34 14.43
N THR A 65 5.12 -23.30 14.05
CA THR A 65 4.84 -22.92 12.67
C THR A 65 6.14 -22.68 11.88
N ILE A 66 7.15 -22.02 12.46
CA ILE A 66 8.51 -21.90 11.86
C ILE A 66 9.17 -23.27 11.71
N LEU A 67 9.18 -24.08 12.77
CA LEU A 67 9.87 -25.36 12.77
C LEU A 67 9.31 -26.33 11.73
N GLU A 68 8.00 -26.32 11.51
CA GLU A 68 7.34 -27.12 10.47
C GLU A 68 7.75 -26.69 9.05
N VAL A 69 7.94 -25.39 8.82
CA VAL A 69 8.46 -24.87 7.54
C VAL A 69 9.89 -25.28 7.34
N VAL A 70 10.72 -25.09 8.37
CA VAL A 70 12.15 -25.42 8.32
C VAL A 70 12.36 -26.92 8.08
N GLN A 71 11.54 -27.79 8.70
CA GLN A 71 11.59 -29.22 8.46
C GLN A 71 10.96 -29.68 7.14
N GLY A 72 10.32 -28.77 6.40
CA GLY A 72 9.65 -29.09 5.14
C GLY A 72 8.37 -29.90 5.30
N TYR A 73 7.77 -29.92 6.49
CA TYR A 73 6.42 -30.48 6.68
C TYR A 73 5.35 -29.61 6.03
N ARG A 74 5.63 -28.32 5.86
CA ARG A 74 4.78 -27.37 5.13
C ARG A 74 5.62 -26.33 4.39
N GLN A 75 5.06 -25.73 3.35
CA GLN A 75 5.66 -24.57 2.69
C GLN A 75 5.19 -23.28 3.36
N ALA A 76 6.08 -22.31 3.54
CA ALA A 76 5.73 -20.99 4.04
C ALA A 76 4.85 -20.26 3.03
N THR A 77 3.80 -19.61 3.52
CA THR A 77 3.02 -18.68 2.70
C THR A 77 3.79 -17.35 2.53
N PRO A 78 3.51 -16.57 1.49
CA PRO A 78 4.12 -15.24 1.32
C PRO A 78 3.91 -14.34 2.54
N ASP A 79 2.75 -14.43 3.19
CA ASP A 79 2.43 -13.66 4.39
C ASP A 79 3.31 -14.06 5.59
N GLN A 80 3.66 -15.34 5.70
CA GLN A 80 4.57 -15.83 6.75
C GLN A 80 6.02 -15.41 6.51
N LEU A 81 6.44 -15.27 5.25
CA LEU A 81 7.75 -14.70 4.92
C LEU A 81 7.81 -13.20 5.21
N LEU A 82 6.68 -12.49 5.16
CA LEU A 82 6.60 -11.09 5.56
C LEU A 82 6.63 -10.90 7.09
N ALA A 83 6.13 -11.89 7.83
CA ALA A 83 6.16 -11.94 9.29
C ALA A 83 7.51 -12.40 9.87
N ASP A 84 8.54 -12.55 9.03
CA ASP A 84 9.90 -12.94 9.40
C ASP A 84 10.45 -12.08 10.58
N PRO A 85 10.81 -12.72 11.72
CA PRO A 85 11.35 -12.04 12.90
C PRO A 85 12.65 -11.29 12.68
N ASN A 86 13.49 -11.67 11.71
CA ASN A 86 14.78 -11.05 11.45
C ASN A 86 14.82 -10.25 10.13
N GLN A 87 13.82 -10.43 9.27
CA GLN A 87 13.64 -9.77 7.96
C GLN A 87 14.75 -10.08 6.95
N ASP A 88 15.41 -11.23 7.06
CA ASP A 88 16.37 -11.73 6.08
C ASP A 88 15.70 -12.42 4.88
N GLY A 89 14.37 -12.62 4.96
CA GLY A 89 13.55 -13.19 3.90
C GLY A 89 13.47 -14.72 3.95
N THR A 90 13.99 -15.35 5.01
CA THR A 90 13.97 -16.79 5.21
C THR A 90 13.51 -17.15 6.62
N LEU A 91 12.62 -18.14 6.75
CA LEU A 91 12.24 -18.66 8.06
C LEU A 91 13.23 -19.75 8.47
N THR A 92 13.99 -19.48 9.54
CA THR A 92 15.04 -20.38 10.05
C THR A 92 14.81 -20.75 11.51
N ILE A 93 15.61 -21.70 12.03
CA ILE A 93 15.58 -22.07 13.45
C ILE A 93 15.97 -20.90 14.35
N ASP A 94 16.83 -20.00 13.88
CA ASP A 94 17.26 -18.83 14.65
C ASP A 94 16.09 -17.87 14.92
N ASP A 95 15.13 -17.80 14.00
CA ASP A 95 13.91 -17.02 14.14
C ASP A 95 12.98 -17.61 15.19
N ALA A 96 12.81 -18.94 15.19
CA ALA A 96 12.08 -19.67 16.23
C ALA A 96 12.70 -19.44 17.63
N LEU A 97 14.03 -19.50 17.74
CA LEU A 97 14.73 -19.24 18.98
C LEU A 97 14.62 -17.78 19.43
N ARG A 98 14.59 -16.84 18.49
CA ARG A 98 14.38 -15.42 18.78
C ARG A 98 13.01 -15.18 19.41
N ILE A 99 11.95 -15.75 18.82
CA ILE A 99 10.59 -15.65 19.36
C ILE A 99 10.54 -16.27 20.77
N LEU A 100 11.05 -17.49 20.94
CA LEU A 100 11.10 -18.18 22.24
C LEU A 100 11.77 -17.35 23.34
N ARG A 101 12.82 -16.59 23.01
CA ARG A 101 13.52 -15.72 23.97
C ARG A 101 12.73 -14.48 24.37
N THR A 102 11.79 -14.05 23.54
CA THR A 102 10.95 -12.87 23.81
C THR A 102 9.64 -13.21 24.52
N LEU A 103 9.30 -14.50 24.62
CA LEU A 103 8.14 -14.94 25.38
C LEU A 103 8.35 -14.69 26.88
N PRO A 104 7.33 -14.22 27.61
CA PRO A 104 7.39 -13.94 29.04
C PRO A 104 7.52 -15.18 29.93
#